data_AF-A0A1I1CL39-F1
#
_entry.id   AF-A0A1I1CL39-F1
#
_cell.length_a   1.000
_cell.length_b   1.000
_cell.length_c   1.000
_cell.angle_alpha   90.00
_cell.angle_beta   90.00
_cell.angle_gamma   90.00
#
_symmetry.space_group_name_H-M   'P 1'
#
loop_
_entity.id
_entity.type
_entity.pdbx_description
1 polymer ?
#
loop_
_entity_poly.entity_id
_entity_poly.type
_entity_poly.pdbx_seq_one_letter_code
_entity_poly.pdbx_strand_id
1 'polypeptide(L)'
;MLEVGFTAGRIRDPDRSDWSGKAARPLFWSAWYPTDDAGGAPSLFENASQSIFIPDVSINNAVPASGMPAFPVLLFSCCLTERVGPQPALHGWLEVWRGGVFS
;
A
#
# COMPACT_ATOMS: atom_id res chain seq x y z
N MET A 1 -7.51 -7.02 20.89
CA MET A 1 -7.69 -6.92 19.43
C MET A 1 -6.41 -6.35 18.88
N LEU A 2 -5.85 -6.93 17.81
CA LEU A 2 -4.65 -6.38 17.19
C LEU A 2 -5.03 -5.13 16.41
N GLU A 3 -4.25 -4.06 16.56
CA GLU A 3 -4.41 -2.86 15.74
C GLU A 3 -3.80 -3.08 14.36
N VAL A 4 -4.27 -2.32 13.37
CA VAL A 4 -3.84 -2.43 11.98
C VAL A 4 -2.93 -1.25 11.65
N GLY A 5 -1.67 -1.55 11.34
CA GLY A 5 -0.73 -0.61 10.76
C GLY A 5 -0.96 -0.48 9.26
N PHE A 6 -0.66 0.70 8.73
CA PHE A 6 -0.70 1.01 7.30
C PHE A 6 0.60 1.69 6.88
N THR A 7 1.14 1.32 5.73
CA THR A 7 2.19 2.11 5.08
C THR A 7 2.05 2.02 3.57
N ALA A 8 2.55 3.04 2.88
CA ALA A 8 2.52 3.11 1.43
C ALA A 8 3.82 3.73 0.93
N GLY A 9 4.16 3.43 -0.33
CA GLY A 9 5.38 3.91 -0.92
C GLY A 9 5.42 3.79 -2.43
N ARG A 10 6.55 4.23 -2.96
CA ARG A 10 6.87 4.14 -4.37
C ARG A 10 8.25 3.52 -4.52
N ILE A 11 8.36 2.54 -5.39
CA ILE A 11 9.63 1.94 -5.81
C ILE A 11 9.76 2.03 -7.33
N ARG A 12 11.00 2.04 -7.82
CA ARG A 12 11.30 1.91 -9.24
C ARG A 12 11.97 0.56 -9.45
N ASP A 13 11.41 -0.23 -10.34
CA ASP A 13 12.01 -1.49 -10.77
C ASP A 13 12.96 -1.19 -11.94
N PRO A 14 14.29 -1.28 -11.74
CA PRO A 14 15.27 -0.94 -12.76
C PRO A 14 15.33 -1.97 -13.90
N ASP A 15 14.86 -3.19 -13.66
CA ASP A 15 14.95 -4.30 -14.61
C ASP A 15 13.81 -4.28 -15.63
N ARG A 16 12.78 -3.46 -15.38
CA ARG A 16 11.66 -3.25 -16.31
C ARG A 16 11.57 -1.79 -16.71
N SER A 17 11.53 -1.53 -18.02
CA SER A 17 11.16 -0.20 -18.52
C SER A 17 9.72 0.14 -18.11
N ASP A 18 9.37 1.42 -18.00
CA ASP A 18 8.02 1.94 -17.80
C ASP A 18 7.12 1.70 -19.04
N TRP A 19 5.84 2.10 -18.96
CA TRP A 19 4.90 1.90 -20.09
C TRP A 19 5.28 2.69 -21.34
N SER A 20 6.11 3.74 -21.21
CA SER A 20 6.63 4.49 -22.35
C SER A 20 7.93 3.92 -22.94
N GLY A 21 8.59 2.99 -22.23
CA GLY A 21 9.88 2.42 -22.61
C GLY A 21 11.09 3.33 -22.34
N LYS A 22 10.92 4.45 -21.63
CA LYS A 22 11.94 5.50 -21.48
C LYS A 22 12.56 5.59 -20.09
N ALA A 23 11.94 5.00 -19.08
CA ALA A 23 12.39 5.08 -17.70
C ALA A 23 12.24 3.72 -17.01
N ALA A 24 12.76 3.56 -15.79
CA ALA A 24 12.47 2.41 -14.94
C ALA A 24 10.99 2.39 -14.53
N ARG A 25 10.40 1.18 -14.42
CA ARG A 25 8.98 0.97 -14.14
C ARG A 25 8.65 1.51 -12.74
N PRO A 26 7.78 2.53 -12.61
CA PRO A 26 7.33 2.95 -11.30
C PRO A 26 6.27 1.96 -10.78
N LEU A 27 6.42 1.56 -9.52
CA LEU A 27 5.46 0.74 -8.79
C LEU A 27 5.03 1.52 -7.55
N PHE A 28 3.72 1.67 -7.39
CA PHE A 28 3.11 2.20 -6.19
C PHE A 28 2.59 1.04 -5.37
N TRP A 29 2.77 1.11 -4.06
CA TRP A 29 2.32 0.05 -3.17
C TRP A 29 1.77 0.61 -1.87
N SER A 30 0.87 -0.17 -1.28
CA SER A 30 0.35 0.01 0.06
C SER A 30 0.33 -1.35 0.75
N ALA A 31 0.45 -1.33 2.08
CA ALA A 31 0.45 -2.50 2.92
C ALA A 31 -0.30 -2.22 4.21
N TRP A 32 -1.16 -3.18 4.59
CA TRP A 32 -1.78 -3.27 5.89
C TRP A 32 -1.19 -4.48 6.62
N TYR A 33 -0.87 -4.31 7.90
CA TYR A 33 -0.22 -5.35 8.70
C TYR A 33 -0.57 -5.20 10.19
N PRO A 34 -0.48 -6.28 10.98
CA PRO A 34 -0.62 -6.16 12.43
C PRO A 34 0.49 -5.28 13.03
N THR A 35 0.12 -4.40 13.96
CA THR A 35 1.07 -3.53 14.67
C THR A 35 0.94 -3.69 16.19
N ASP A 36 2.06 -3.48 16.89
CA ASP A 36 2.12 -3.37 18.36
C ASP A 36 1.94 -1.91 18.83
N ASP A 37 1.93 -0.94 17.91
CA ASP A 37 1.77 0.48 18.20
C ASP A 37 0.34 0.77 18.65
N ALA A 38 0.02 0.51 19.91
CA ALA A 38 -1.29 0.82 20.48
C ALA A 38 -1.48 2.34 20.60
N GLY A 39 -2.54 2.89 19.97
CA GLY A 39 -2.98 4.27 20.22
C GLY A 39 -2.33 5.36 19.36
N GLY A 40 -1.77 4.99 18.20
CA GLY A 40 -1.45 5.98 17.17
C GLY A 40 -2.70 6.74 16.72
N ALA A 41 -2.55 8.03 16.38
CA ALA A 41 -3.68 8.83 15.90
C ALA A 41 -4.28 8.15 14.66
N PRO A 42 -5.59 7.80 14.68
CA PRO A 42 -6.27 7.27 13.51
C PRO A 42 -6.07 8.22 12.33
N SER A 43 -5.45 7.72 11.27
CA SER A 43 -5.40 8.49 10.04
C SER A 43 -6.65 8.15 9.24
N LEU A 44 -7.54 9.13 9.10
CA LEU A 44 -8.52 9.08 8.02
C LEU A 44 -7.78 9.45 6.74
N PHE A 45 -7.93 8.65 5.69
CA PHE A 45 -7.48 9.04 4.35
C PHE A 45 -8.00 10.47 4.06
N GLU A 46 -7.11 11.39 3.67
CA GLU A 46 -7.38 12.85 3.55
C GLU A 46 -8.57 13.24 2.65
N ASN A 47 -9.21 12.28 1.96
CA ASN A 47 -10.39 12.48 1.12
C ASN A 47 -11.60 11.62 1.55
N ALA A 48 -11.71 11.25 2.83
CA ALA A 48 -12.81 10.43 3.34
C ALA A 48 -14.20 11.04 3.09
N SER A 49 -14.31 12.37 2.94
CA SER A 49 -15.58 13.08 2.68
C SER A 49 -16.23 12.73 1.33
N GLN A 50 -15.50 12.10 0.40
CA GLN A 50 -16.02 11.69 -0.92
C GLN A 50 -15.93 10.16 -1.14
N SER A 51 -15.46 9.42 -0.15
CA SER A 51 -15.22 7.99 -0.26
C SER A 51 -16.49 7.20 0.02
N ILE A 52 -16.84 6.26 -0.86
CA ILE A 52 -17.85 5.23 -0.57
C ILE A 52 -17.34 4.14 0.37
N PHE A 53 -16.03 4.13 0.64
CA PHE A 53 -15.41 3.17 1.54
C PHE A 53 -15.54 3.64 2.98
N ILE A 54 -15.97 2.72 3.85
CA ILE A 54 -15.99 2.93 5.30
C ILE A 54 -14.53 3.05 5.75
N PRO A 55 -14.10 4.21 6.29
CA PRO A 55 -12.73 4.35 6.78
C PRO A 55 -12.56 3.45 7.99
N ASP A 56 -11.66 2.48 7.88
CA ASP A 56 -11.22 1.71 9.04
C ASP A 56 -10.03 2.41 9.72
N VAL A 57 -9.94 2.28 11.03
CA VAL A 57 -8.89 2.90 11.82
C VAL A 57 -7.59 2.14 11.56
N SER A 58 -6.65 2.79 10.88
CA SER A 58 -5.28 2.29 10.73
C SER A 58 -4.26 3.33 11.16
N ILE A 59 -3.11 2.83 11.60
CA ILE A 59 -2.00 3.64 12.11
C ILE A 59 -0.95 3.79 11.02
N ASN A 60 -0.77 5.02 10.54
CA ASN A 60 0.17 5.32 9.46
C ASN A 60 1.61 5.14 9.91
N ASN A 61 2.40 4.47 9.06
CA ASN A 61 3.82 4.17 9.25
C ASN A 61 4.10 3.49 10.59
N ALA A 62 3.17 2.65 11.04
CA ALA A 62 3.32 1.90 12.28
C ALA A 62 4.49 0.90 12.21
N VAL A 63 5.00 0.49 13.36
CA VAL A 63 6.00 -0.57 13.45
C VAL A 63 5.30 -1.93 13.32
N PRO A 64 5.69 -2.80 12.39
CA PRO A 64 5.14 -4.15 12.31
C PRO A 64 5.32 -4.90 13.63
N ALA A 65 4.30 -5.63 14.05
CA ALA A 65 4.35 -6.37 15.30
C ALA A 65 5.52 -7.37 15.34
N SER A 66 6.28 -7.38 16.43
CA SER A 66 7.58 -8.06 16.52
C SER A 66 7.54 -9.43 17.21
N GLY A 67 6.43 -9.75 17.90
CA GLY A 67 6.27 -10.97 18.68
C GLY A 67 5.32 -12.02 18.09
N MET A 68 4.88 -11.85 16.84
CA MET A 68 3.86 -12.71 16.22
C MET A 68 4.44 -13.69 15.19
N PRO A 69 3.79 -14.87 15.01
CA PRO A 69 4.16 -15.78 13.93
C PRO A 69 3.98 -15.09 12.56
N ALA A 70 4.79 -15.50 11.58
CA ALA A 70 4.67 -15.01 10.21
C ALA A 70 3.24 -15.23 9.69
N PHE A 71 2.60 -14.16 9.25
CA PHE A 71 1.30 -14.23 8.58
C PHE A 71 1.52 -14.53 7.09
N PRO A 72 0.54 -15.13 6.40
CA PRO A 72 0.59 -15.21 4.96
C PRO A 72 0.73 -13.82 4.32
N VAL A 73 1.10 -13.76 3.05
CA VAL A 73 1.13 -12.51 2.27
C VAL A 73 0.01 -12.59 1.24
N LEU A 74 -0.87 -11.60 1.20
CA LEU A 74 -1.96 -11.49 0.24
C LEU A 74 -1.65 -10.35 -0.71
N LEU A 75 -1.54 -10.65 -2.00
CA LEU A 75 -1.22 -9.66 -3.01
C LEU A 75 -2.49 -9.30 -3.77
N PHE A 76 -2.90 -8.04 -3.68
CA PHE A 76 -3.96 -7.49 -4.50
C PHE A 76 -3.34 -6.63 -5.62
N SER A 77 -3.99 -6.64 -6.77
CA SER A 77 -3.57 -5.83 -7.92
C SER A 77 -4.82 -5.19 -8.47
N CYS A 78 -4.92 -3.87 -8.34
CA CYS A 78 -6.04 -3.13 -8.93
C CYS A 78 -5.63 -2.57 -10.30
N CYS A 79 -6.52 -2.74 -11.28
CA CYS A 79 -6.38 -2.09 -12.58
C CYS A 79 -7.08 -0.74 -12.50
N LEU A 80 -6.40 0.30 -11.99
CA LEU A 80 -6.92 1.66 -12.10
C LEU A 80 -6.51 2.26 -13.44
N THR A 81 -7.44 2.28 -14.39
CA THR A 81 -7.37 3.20 -15.52
C THR A 81 -7.99 4.53 -15.11
N GLU A 82 -7.31 5.31 -14.27
CA GLU A 82 -7.74 6.69 -14.06
C GLU A 82 -7.17 7.56 -15.17
N ARG A 83 -8.06 8.15 -15.96
CA ARG A 83 -7.73 8.96 -17.13
C ARG A 83 -7.32 10.36 -16.68
N VAL A 84 -6.11 10.51 -16.16
CA VAL A 84 -5.52 11.83 -15.91
C VAL A 84 -4.88 12.34 -17.20
N GLY A 85 -5.68 13.01 -18.05
CA GLY A 85 -5.20 13.70 -19.26
C GLY A 85 -5.13 12.85 -20.55
N PRO A 86 -4.59 13.39 -21.66
CA PRO A 86 -4.69 12.81 -23.01
C PRO A 86 -3.79 11.59 -23.26
N GLN A 87 -3.21 10.97 -22.22
CA GLN A 87 -2.44 9.74 -22.34
C GLN A 87 -2.94 8.71 -21.33
N PRO A 88 -3.27 7.48 -21.75
CA PRO A 88 -3.58 6.41 -20.81
C PRO A 88 -2.27 5.99 -20.14
N ALA A 89 -1.97 6.59 -18.99
CA ALA A 89 -0.93 6.08 -18.12
C ALA A 89 -1.51 4.87 -17.38
N LEU A 90 -1.27 3.69 -17.95
CA LEU A 90 -1.41 2.43 -17.21
C LEU A 90 -0.48 2.56 -16.01
N HIS A 91 -0.99 2.74 -14.81
CA HIS A 91 -0.17 2.68 -13.60
C HIS A 91 -0.51 1.35 -12.92
N GLY A 92 0.45 0.43 -12.92
CA GLY A 92 0.38 -0.80 -12.15
C GLY A 92 0.51 -0.44 -10.67
N TRP A 93 -0.56 -0.68 -9.92
CA TRP A 93 -0.59 -0.60 -8.47
C TRP A 93 -0.40 -2.01 -7.90
N LEU A 94 0.44 -2.12 -6.87
CA LEU A 94 0.70 -3.37 -6.18
C LEU A 94 0.27 -3.22 -4.72
N GLU A 95 -0.88 -3.76 -4.37
CA GLU A 95 -1.33 -3.82 -2.97
C GLU A 95 -0.70 -5.06 -2.33
N VAL A 96 0.31 -4.87 -1.49
CA VAL A 96 1.01 -5.97 -0.83
C VAL A 96 0.54 -6.05 0.61
N TRP A 97 -0.31 -7.01 0.94
CA TRP A 97 -0.54 -7.40 2.33
C TRP A 97 0.66 -8.22 2.80
N ARG A 98 1.60 -7.58 3.51
CA ARG A 98 2.79 -8.27 4.05
C ARG A 98 2.53 -8.74 5.48
N GLY A 99 2.33 -10.05 5.66
CA GLY A 99 2.85 -10.74 6.84
C GLY A 99 4.37 -10.89 6.70
N GLY A 100 5.15 -10.42 7.68
CA GLY A 100 6.64 -10.46 7.66
C GLY A 100 7.20 -11.86 7.34
N VAL A 101 8.39 -12.01 6.74
CA VAL A 101 9.74 -11.75 7.30
C VAL A 101 10.75 -11.46 6.17
N PHE A 102 11.78 -10.62 6.41
CA PHE A 102 13.06 -10.68 5.70
C PHE A 102 14.14 -11.16 6.66
N SER A 103 14.84 -12.23 6.27
CA SER A 103 16.11 -12.70 6.85
C SER A 103 17.30 -12.00 6.19
#